data_AF-A0A831RNH7-F1
#
_entry.id   AF-A0A831RNH7-F1
#
_cell.length_a   1.000
_cell.length_b   1.000
_cell.length_c   1.000
_cell.angle_alpha   90.00
_cell.angle_beta   90.00
_cell.angle_gamma   90.00
#
_symmetry.space_group_name_H-M   'P 1'
#
loop_
_entity.id
_entity.type
_entity.pdbx_description
1 polymer ?
#
loop_
_entity_poly.entity_id
_entity_poly.type
_entity_poly.pdbx_seq_one_letter_code
_entity_poly.pdbx_strand_id
1 'polypeptide(L)'
;MSGSRGEDRTMSKVLLVSTHFDDNLEIATMPWAVGNAALAEDDDVSIFLQGLSVREARKGETKGLRFPPFPSLDTLREAFIEGGGRIYVCAPCMKAHAIEADELIDEAEVAGAAFLMQLAEGSLVFTY
;
A
#
# COMPACT_ATOMS: atom_id res chain seq x y z
N MET A 1 -12.48 14.36 -17.81
CA MET A 1 -11.67 15.57 -17.99
C MET A 1 -10.22 15.15 -17.79
N SER A 2 -9.56 14.72 -18.87
CA SER A 2 -8.14 14.35 -18.83
C SER A 2 -7.33 15.63 -18.69
N GLY A 3 -6.80 15.89 -17.50
CA GLY A 3 -5.77 16.90 -17.35
C GLY A 3 -4.55 16.41 -18.11
N SER A 4 -4.28 17.00 -19.27
CA SER A 4 -3.00 16.85 -19.95
C SER A 4 -1.91 17.38 -19.02
N ARG A 5 -1.22 16.50 -18.30
CA ARG A 5 -0.04 16.87 -17.50
C ARG A 5 1.18 16.40 -18.29
N GLY A 6 1.92 17.38 -18.80
CA GLY A 6 2.91 17.22 -19.85
C GLY A 6 4.29 16.73 -19.40
N GLU A 7 5.11 16.51 -20.43
CA GLU A 7 6.51 16.05 -20.55
C GLU A 7 7.60 16.56 -19.56
N ASP A 8 7.27 17.19 -18.43
CA ASP A 8 8.26 17.77 -17.48
C ASP A 8 8.02 17.35 -16.01
N ARG A 9 7.40 16.18 -15.78
CA ARG A 9 7.28 15.64 -14.42
C ARG A 9 8.58 14.94 -14.02
N THR A 10 9.18 15.42 -12.94
CA THR A 10 10.22 14.68 -12.22
C THR A 10 9.56 13.60 -11.37
N MET A 11 10.19 12.41 -11.31
CA MET A 11 9.75 11.30 -10.47
C MET A 11 9.57 11.78 -9.02
N SER A 12 8.37 11.60 -8.47
CA SER A 12 8.07 11.90 -7.07
C SER A 12 8.22 10.66 -6.21
N LYS A 13 8.55 10.83 -4.93
CA LYS A 13 8.36 9.78 -3.93
C LYS A 13 6.96 9.87 -3.36
N VAL A 14 6.23 8.76 -3.36
CA VAL A 14 4.86 8.69 -2.84
C VAL A 14 4.81 7.66 -1.72
N LEU A 15 4.34 8.09 -0.56
CA LEU A 15 4.09 7.25 0.60
C LEU A 15 2.59 7.19 0.86
N LEU A 16 2.03 5.99 0.81
CA LEU A 16 0.63 5.73 1.10
C LEU A 16 0.55 4.96 2.42
N VAL A 17 -0.16 5.52 3.39
CA VAL A 17 -0.39 4.88 4.68
C VAL A 17 -1.79 4.28 4.68
N SER A 18 -1.90 2.95 4.80
CA SER A 18 -3.19 2.25 4.96
C SER A 18 -3.44 1.97 6.44
N THR A 19 -4.68 2.14 6.89
CA THR A 19 -5.08 1.83 8.27
C THR A 19 -6.27 0.87 8.38
N HIS A 20 -7.05 0.72 7.31
CA HIS A 20 -8.26 -0.09 7.23
C HIS A 20 -8.06 -1.40 6.46
N PHE A 21 -8.96 -2.36 6.69
CA PHE A 21 -9.01 -3.62 5.96
C PHE A 21 -10.47 -4.07 5.71
N ASP A 22 -10.91 -5.15 6.34
CA ASP A 22 -12.25 -5.73 6.20
C ASP A 22 -13.32 -4.95 6.97
N ASP A 23 -12.91 -4.04 7.85
CA ASP A 23 -13.78 -3.08 8.52
C ASP A 23 -14.27 -1.97 7.57
N ASN A 24 -13.49 -1.64 6.54
CA ASN A 24 -13.87 -0.69 5.51
C ASN A 24 -13.12 -0.95 4.19
N LEU A 25 -13.71 -1.80 3.35
CA LEU A 25 -13.12 -2.18 2.06
C LEU A 25 -12.99 -1.02 1.06
N GLU A 26 -13.83 0.01 1.14
CA GLU A 26 -13.69 1.18 0.27
C GLU A 26 -12.36 1.87 0.56
N ILE A 27 -12.09 2.16 1.82
CA ILE A 27 -10.87 2.85 2.25
C ILE A 27 -9.64 1.96 2.08
N ALA A 28 -9.73 0.67 2.43
CA ALA A 28 -8.63 -0.30 2.25
C ALA A 28 -8.21 -0.46 0.78
N THR A 29 -9.13 -0.25 -0.17
CA THR A 29 -8.84 -0.37 -1.61
C THR A 29 -8.06 0.84 -2.15
N MET A 30 -8.27 2.03 -1.57
CA MET A 30 -7.74 3.29 -2.11
C MET A 30 -6.21 3.38 -2.18
N PRO A 31 -5.44 2.97 -1.15
CA PRO A 31 -3.97 2.96 -1.23
C PRO A 31 -3.45 2.18 -2.45
N TRP A 32 -4.01 1.02 -2.76
CA TRP A 32 -3.55 0.22 -3.90
C TRP A 32 -3.95 0.82 -5.23
N ALA A 33 -5.17 1.36 -5.34
CA ALA A 33 -5.62 2.02 -6.57
C ALA A 33 -4.78 3.28 -6.87
N VAL A 34 -4.54 4.12 -5.86
CA VAL A 34 -3.72 5.33 -5.99
C VAL A 34 -2.25 4.98 -6.20
N GLY A 35 -1.75 3.95 -5.52
CA GLY A 35 -0.37 3.47 -5.70
C GLY A 35 -0.11 2.97 -7.11
N ASN A 36 -1.01 2.16 -7.66
CA ASN A 36 -0.92 1.72 -9.07
C ASN A 36 -0.98 2.89 -10.06
N ALA A 37 -1.82 3.90 -9.80
CA ALA A 37 -1.87 5.09 -10.64
C ALA A 37 -0.56 5.91 -10.57
N ALA A 38 0.06 6.01 -9.40
CA ALA A 38 1.35 6.69 -9.24
C ALA A 38 2.50 5.90 -9.90
N LEU A 39 2.52 4.58 -9.77
CA LEU A 39 3.49 3.72 -10.48
C LEU A 39 3.37 3.84 -12.00
N ALA A 40 2.15 3.96 -12.53
CA ALA A 40 1.91 4.18 -13.96
C ALA A 40 2.43 5.54 -14.47
N GLU A 41 2.71 6.47 -13.56
CA GLU A 41 3.31 7.78 -13.83
C GLU A 41 4.82 7.79 -13.49
N ASP A 42 5.44 6.61 -13.38
CA ASP A 42 6.86 6.38 -13.05
C ASP A 42 7.30 6.97 -11.69
N ASP A 43 6.37 7.20 -10.76
CA ASP A 43 6.69 7.65 -9.40
C ASP A 43 7.27 6.49 -8.55
N ASP A 44 8.11 6.82 -7.56
CA ASP A 44 8.65 5.86 -6.59
C ASP A 44 7.66 5.67 -5.43
N VAL A 45 6.94 4.55 -5.40
CA VAL A 45 5.80 4.35 -4.50
C VAL A 45 6.07 3.32 -3.40
N SER A 46 5.73 3.69 -2.17
CA SER A 46 5.71 2.81 -1.01
C SER A 46 4.34 2.83 -0.34
N ILE A 47 3.83 1.65 0.03
CA ILE A 47 2.69 1.49 0.93
C ILE A 47 3.19 1.06 2.30
N PHE A 48 2.78 1.75 3.36
CA PHE A 48 3.06 1.39 4.75
C PHE A 48 1.76 1.00 5.46
N LEU A 49 1.62 -0.28 5.80
CA LEU A 49 0.44 -0.85 6.42
C LEU A 49 0.50 -0.68 7.95
N GLN A 50 -0.50 -0.01 8.51
CA GLN A 50 -0.69 0.21 9.94
C GLN A 50 -2.08 -0.25 10.40
N GLY A 51 -2.30 -0.38 11.70
CA GLY A 51 -3.61 -0.77 12.23
C GLY A 51 -4.06 -2.12 11.67
N LEU A 52 -5.30 -2.19 11.19
CA LEU A 52 -5.90 -3.42 10.67
C LEU A 52 -5.34 -3.81 9.29
N SER A 53 -4.86 -2.83 8.52
CA SER A 53 -4.31 -3.04 7.16
C SER A 53 -3.10 -3.98 7.12
N VAL A 54 -2.41 -4.23 8.25
CA VAL A 54 -1.31 -5.22 8.29
C VAL A 54 -1.74 -6.62 7.83
N ARG A 55 -3.04 -6.93 7.95
CA ARG A 55 -3.66 -8.16 7.47
C ARG A 55 -3.62 -8.29 5.95
N GLU A 56 -3.54 -7.17 5.22
CA GLU A 56 -3.44 -7.16 3.76
C GLU A 56 -2.14 -7.79 3.25
N ALA A 57 -1.09 -7.81 4.07
CA ALA A 57 0.17 -8.48 3.77
C ALA A 57 0.19 -9.96 4.18
N ARG A 58 -0.81 -10.47 4.93
CA ARG A 58 -0.85 -11.89 5.31
C ARG A 58 -1.27 -12.76 4.13
N LYS A 59 -0.56 -13.87 3.92
CA LYS A 59 -0.80 -14.83 2.83
C LYS A 59 -2.27 -15.26 2.78
N GLY A 60 -2.93 -14.92 1.67
CA GLY A 60 -4.30 -15.33 1.38
C GLY A 60 -5.42 -14.48 1.99
N GLU A 61 -5.15 -13.51 2.86
CA GLU A 61 -6.23 -12.74 3.53
C GLU A 61 -6.97 -11.77 2.61
N THR A 62 -6.32 -11.27 1.55
CA THR A 62 -6.94 -10.34 0.59
C THR A 62 -7.80 -11.04 -0.47
N LYS A 63 -7.78 -12.38 -0.51
CA LYS A 63 -8.34 -13.15 -1.62
C LYS A 63 -9.83 -12.92 -1.78
N GLY A 64 -10.22 -12.40 -2.94
CA GLY A 64 -11.63 -12.15 -3.28
C GLY A 64 -12.30 -10.98 -2.56
N LEU A 65 -11.59 -10.26 -1.68
CA LEU A 65 -12.10 -9.03 -1.08
C LEU A 65 -12.17 -7.93 -2.15
N ARG A 66 -13.33 -7.28 -2.27
CA ARG A 66 -13.60 -6.35 -3.38
C ARG A 66 -14.58 -5.26 -2.98
N PHE A 67 -14.27 -4.03 -3.39
CA PHE A 67 -15.19 -2.89 -3.38
C PHE A 67 -15.46 -2.40 -4.81
N PRO A 68 -16.59 -2.74 -5.44
CA PRO A 68 -16.90 -2.27 -6.80
C PRO A 68 -16.94 -0.73 -6.89
N PRO A 69 -16.48 -0.13 -8.00
CA PRO A 69 -16.10 -0.75 -9.27
C PRO A 69 -14.63 -1.19 -9.35
N PHE A 70 -13.86 -1.12 -8.27
CA PHE A 70 -12.46 -1.51 -8.28
C PHE A 70 -12.27 -3.03 -8.49
N PRO A 71 -11.10 -3.45 -9.01
CA PRO A 71 -10.67 -4.84 -8.94
C PRO A 71 -10.62 -5.34 -7.49
N SER A 72 -10.47 -6.65 -7.29
CA SER A 72 -10.27 -7.17 -5.93
C SER A 72 -8.91 -6.75 -5.38
N LEU A 73 -8.81 -6.75 -4.06
CA LEU A 73 -7.65 -6.25 -3.33
C LEU A 73 -6.38 -7.06 -3.64
N ASP A 74 -6.52 -8.38 -3.82
CA ASP A 74 -5.46 -9.26 -4.31
C ASP A 74 -4.95 -8.85 -5.70
N THR A 75 -5.84 -8.60 -6.66
CA THR A 75 -5.47 -8.13 -8.00
C THR A 75 -4.77 -6.77 -7.96
N LEU A 76 -5.26 -5.83 -7.15
CA LEU A 76 -4.62 -4.51 -7.03
C LEU A 76 -3.23 -4.60 -6.38
N ARG A 77 -3.07 -5.46 -5.36
CA ARG A 77 -1.78 -5.70 -4.71
C ARG A 77 -0.79 -6.38 -5.66
N GLU A 78 -1.23 -7.39 -6.40
CA GLU A 78 -0.40 -8.06 -7.41
C GLU A 78 0.10 -7.07 -8.47
N ALA A 79 -0.80 -6.24 -9.02
CA ALA A 79 -0.42 -5.19 -9.96
C ALA A 79 0.58 -4.18 -9.36
N PHE A 80 0.41 -3.83 -8.07
CA PHE A 80 1.32 -2.91 -7.38
C PHE A 80 2.72 -3.49 -7.24
N ILE A 81 2.82 -4.78 -6.87
CA ILE A 81 4.08 -5.51 -6.78
C ILE A 81 4.74 -5.61 -8.15
N GLU A 82 4.00 -6.00 -9.19
CA GLU A 82 4.50 -6.10 -10.57
C GLU A 82 4.99 -4.76 -11.12
N GLY A 83 4.35 -3.66 -10.71
CA GLY A 83 4.76 -2.29 -11.04
C GLY A 83 5.99 -1.79 -10.26
N GLY A 84 6.56 -2.57 -9.34
CA GLY A 84 7.74 -2.20 -8.57
C GLY A 84 7.45 -1.44 -7.27
N GLY A 85 6.19 -1.40 -6.83
CA GLY A 85 5.80 -0.82 -5.56
C GLY A 85 6.35 -1.59 -4.35
N ARG A 86 6.67 -0.87 -3.26
CA ARG A 86 7.23 -1.45 -2.03
C ARG A 86 6.21 -1.50 -0.91
N ILE A 87 6.15 -2.62 -0.19
CA ILE A 87 5.17 -2.84 0.88
C ILE A 87 5.90 -2.97 2.21
N TYR A 88 5.54 -2.13 3.16
CA TYR A 88 6.07 -2.17 4.52
C TYR A 88 4.95 -2.44 5.53
N VAL A 89 5.25 -3.25 6.54
CA VAL A 89 4.27 -3.68 7.55
C VAL A 89 4.71 -3.22 8.94
N CYS A 90 3.83 -2.51 9.63
CA CYS A 90 4.11 -1.97 10.96
C CYS A 90 4.30 -3.09 12.00
N ALA A 91 5.53 -3.25 12.50
CA ALA A 91 5.89 -4.34 13.41
C ALA A 91 5.05 -4.39 14.72
N PRO A 92 4.77 -3.26 15.41
CA PRO A 92 3.86 -3.28 16.57
C PRO A 92 2.41 -3.66 16.21
N CYS A 93 1.91 -3.27 15.03
CA CYS A 93 0.55 -3.60 14.60
C CYS A 93 0.41 -5.09 14.30
N MET A 94 1.41 -5.71 13.65
CA MET A 94 1.42 -7.17 13.47
C MET A 94 1.26 -7.91 14.80
N LYS A 95 2.04 -7.52 15.81
CA LYS A 95 1.95 -8.09 17.17
C LYS A 95 0.57 -7.89 17.79
N ALA A 96 -0.02 -6.70 17.63
CA ALA A 96 -1.36 -6.40 18.13
C ALA A 96 -2.45 -7.25 17.47
N HIS A 97 -2.21 -7.72 16.24
CA HIS A 97 -3.13 -8.57 15.47
C HIS A 97 -2.69 -10.04 15.41
N ALA A 98 -1.71 -10.45 16.22
CA ALA A 98 -1.18 -11.82 16.29
C ALA A 98 -0.76 -12.39 14.92
N ILE A 99 -0.02 -11.59 14.15
CA ILE A 99 0.56 -11.97 12.85
C ILE A 99 2.07 -12.12 13.02
N GLU A 100 2.60 -13.28 12.63
CA GLU A 100 4.04 -13.57 12.58
C GLU A 100 4.63 -13.27 11.19
N ALA A 101 5.94 -13.05 11.14
CA ALA A 101 6.61 -12.61 9.90
C ALA A 101 6.59 -13.64 8.77
N ASP A 102 6.56 -14.95 9.09
CA ASP A 102 6.50 -16.03 8.09
C ASP A 102 5.12 -16.19 7.44
N GLU A 103 4.09 -15.61 8.05
CA GLU A 103 2.73 -15.54 7.51
C GLU A 103 2.55 -14.45 6.44
N LEU A 104 3.51 -13.53 6.32
CA LEU A 104 3.47 -12.46 5.33
C LEU A 104 3.77 -12.98 3.92
N ILE A 105 3.28 -12.27 2.91
CA ILE A 105 3.76 -12.41 1.52
C ILE A 105 5.25 -12.07 1.45
N ASP A 106 5.96 -12.65 0.48
CA ASP A 106 7.42 -12.57 0.42
C ASP A 106 7.91 -11.15 0.04
N GLU A 107 7.04 -10.34 -0.57
CA GLU A 107 7.29 -8.96 -0.99
C GLU A 107 7.06 -7.90 0.09
N ALA A 108 6.59 -8.31 1.27
CA ALA A 108 6.31 -7.40 2.38
C ALA A 108 7.46 -7.37 3.39
N GLU A 109 7.93 -6.16 3.72
CA GLU A 109 9.02 -5.95 4.66
C GLU A 109 8.52 -5.42 6.01
N VAL A 110 8.97 -6.02 7.11
CA VAL A 110 8.58 -5.58 8.46
C VAL A 110 9.38 -4.34 8.86
N ALA A 111 8.68 -3.26 9.22
CA ALA A 111 9.29 -1.97 9.54
C ALA A 111 8.66 -1.30 10.78
N GLY A 112 9.41 -0.40 11.41
CA GLY A 112 8.99 0.36 12.58
C GLY A 112 8.75 1.84 12.30
N ALA A 113 8.25 2.57 13.31
CA ALA A 113 7.92 4.00 13.19
C ALA A 113 9.11 4.88 12.76
N ALA A 114 10.34 4.55 13.19
CA ALA A 114 11.52 5.29 12.77
C ALA A 114 11.76 5.21 11.25
N PHE A 115 11.48 4.06 10.63
CA PHE A 115 11.60 3.87 9.19
C PHE A 115 10.46 4.56 8.44
N LEU A 116 9.24 4.57 8.98
CA LEU A 116 8.14 5.37 8.44
C LEU A 116 8.51 6.85 8.34
N MET A 117 9.16 7.40 9.37
CA MET A 117 9.64 8.80 9.34
C MET A 117 10.68 9.04 8.24
N GLN A 118 11.56 8.08 7.98
CA GLN A 118 12.54 8.15 6.89
C GLN A 118 11.87 8.09 5.52
N LEU A 119 10.86 7.22 5.33
CA LEU A 119 10.07 7.14 4.10
C LEU A 119 9.29 8.44 3.84
N ALA A 120 8.78 9.08 4.88
CA ALA A 120 8.01 10.32 4.75
C ALA A 120 8.86 11.51 4.33
N GLU A 121 10.17 11.48 4.57
CA GLU A 121 11.08 12.59 4.25
C GLU A 121 11.16 12.81 2.72
N GLY A 122 10.64 13.96 2.27
CA GLY A 122 10.61 14.34 0.86
C GLY A 122 9.56 13.61 0.02
N SER A 123 8.64 12.87 0.64
CA SER A 123 7.57 12.15 -0.04
C SER A 123 6.25 12.93 -0.02
N LEU A 124 5.44 12.76 -1.06
CA LEU A 124 4.01 13.06 -1.00
C LEU A 124 3.35 11.99 -0.14
N VAL A 125 2.73 12.40 0.97
CA VAL A 125 2.14 11.46 1.94
C VAL A 125 0.62 11.52 1.88
N PHE A 126 -0.01 10.37 1.65
CA PHE A 126 -1.46 10.18 1.73
C PHE A 126 -1.79 9.14 2.78
N THR A 127 -2.86 9.34 3.53
CA THR A 127 -3.31 8.41 4.56
C THR A 127 -4.76 8.03 4.30
N TYR A 128 -5.04 6.75 4.46
CA TYR A 128 -6.34 6.13 4.25
C TYR A 128 -6.75 5.38 5.50
#